data_AF-A0A382V993-F1
#
_entry.id   AF-A0A382V993-F1
#
_cell.length_a   1.000
_cell.length_b   1.000
_cell.length_c   1.000
_cell.angle_alpha   90.00
_cell.angle_beta   90.00
_cell.angle_gamma   90.00
#
_symmetry.space_group_name_H-M   'P 1'
#
loop_
_entity.id
_entity.type
_entity.pdbx_description
1 polymer ?
#
loop_
_entity_poly.entity_id
_entity_poly.type
_entity_poly.pdbx_seq_one_letter_code
_entity_poly.pdbx_strand_id
1 'polypeptide(L)'
;EAILSFEIRHNNEFLKSQRKERLKYDDSRLYDATGWSLALGYDMDAYFSGSVPAVKSTAHESSSIKGRLTGRDPKVGYVFSGADDRALLALARLLDAGAKVWSATEPFSVEGESYPRGSFLIRSNANSHIAERTLQEIAEETGVTLTAINFGLASVGSDLGGGEFELLTRPKIALVGGETTSPYSFGNIWHTLDARMNMKTSTLSSTSLAGTDLDKYNVLILPSTYGGPRTYKRLLSEGGVKHLREWVEDGGTLIAVGAAAAFVADSSVSLVSVRQKRQVLNKLDE
;
A
#
# COMPACT_ATOMS: atom_id res chain seq x y z
N GLU A 1 -7.74 13.22 26.67
CA GLU A 1 -6.62 14.07 26.19
C GLU A 1 -5.60 13.36 25.30
N ALA A 2 -5.39 12.04 25.39
CA ALA A 2 -4.29 11.41 24.65
C ALA A 2 -4.45 11.31 23.11
N ILE A 3 -5.67 11.14 22.58
CA ILE A 3 -5.91 10.99 21.13
C ILE A 3 -5.54 12.24 20.30
N LEU A 4 -5.59 13.44 20.90
CA LEU A 4 -5.31 14.72 20.22
C LEU A 4 -4.03 15.39 20.73
N SER A 5 -3.24 14.70 21.56
CA SER A 5 -2.00 15.25 22.12
C SER A 5 -0.86 15.07 21.13
N PHE A 6 -0.19 16.17 20.79
CA PHE A 6 0.92 16.18 19.83
C PHE A 6 2.22 15.59 20.44
N GLU A 7 2.39 15.68 21.76
CA GLU A 7 3.56 15.17 22.46
C GLU A 7 3.15 14.54 23.81
N ILE A 8 3.24 13.22 23.91
CA ILE A 8 2.96 12.49 25.15
C ILE A 8 4.28 12.30 25.90
N ARG A 9 4.53 13.16 26.90
CA ARG A 9 5.73 13.07 27.74
C ARG A 9 5.52 12.07 28.88
N HIS A 10 6.26 10.97 28.84
CA HIS A 10 6.34 10.03 29.94
C HIS A 10 7.57 10.33 30.82
N ASN A 11 7.47 10.03 32.11
CA ASN A 11 8.62 10.18 33.01
C ASN A 11 9.71 9.12 32.72
N ASN A 12 10.95 9.43 33.09
CA ASN A 12 12.12 8.58 32.80
C ASN A 12 12.05 7.20 33.47
N GLU A 13 11.42 7.07 34.64
CA GLU A 13 11.26 5.78 35.31
C GLU A 13 10.30 4.86 34.56
N PHE A 14 9.18 5.40 34.10
CA PHE A 14 8.25 4.68 33.25
C PHE A 14 8.93 4.24 31.95
N LEU A 15 9.65 5.13 31.26
CA LEU A 15 10.38 4.79 30.03
C LEU A 15 11.44 3.69 30.27
N LYS A 16 12.18 3.75 31.38
CA LYS A 16 13.12 2.69 31.78
C LYS A 16 12.39 1.35 32.01
N SER A 17 11.25 1.38 32.71
CA SER A 17 10.44 0.19 32.94
C SER A 17 9.85 -0.39 31.65
N GLN A 18 9.33 0.45 30.75
CA GLN A 18 8.83 0.04 29.42
C GLN A 18 9.95 -0.55 28.57
N ARG A 19 11.13 0.06 28.56
CA ARG A 19 12.29 -0.48 27.84
C ARG A 19 12.69 -1.84 28.38
N LYS A 20 12.68 -2.05 29.70
CA LYS A 20 12.98 -3.34 30.33
C LYS A 20 11.96 -4.41 29.96
N GLU A 21 10.66 -4.12 30.10
CA GLU A 21 9.57 -5.04 29.74
C GLU A 21 9.64 -5.42 28.26
N ARG A 22 9.78 -4.44 27.36
CA ARG A 22 9.86 -4.66 25.91
C ARG A 22 11.07 -5.50 25.52
N LEU A 23 12.24 -5.25 26.12
CA LEU A 23 13.46 -5.99 25.79
C LEU A 23 13.44 -7.43 26.32
N LYS A 24 12.77 -7.68 27.44
CA LYS A 24 12.82 -8.97 28.12
C LYS A 24 11.64 -9.88 27.79
N TYR A 25 10.46 -9.30 27.58
CA TYR A 25 9.21 -10.05 27.45
C TYR A 25 8.41 -9.70 26.18
N ASP A 26 8.93 -8.79 25.34
CA ASP A 26 8.24 -8.32 24.11
C ASP A 26 6.85 -7.72 24.38
N ASP A 27 6.65 -7.18 25.59
CA ASP A 27 5.37 -6.62 26.05
C ASP A 27 5.47 -5.09 26.25
N SER A 28 4.34 -4.39 26.10
CA SER A 28 4.26 -2.94 26.27
C SER A 28 2.92 -2.48 26.84
N ARG A 29 2.99 -1.55 27.80
CA ARG A 29 1.81 -0.93 28.41
C ARG A 29 1.36 0.37 27.70
N LEU A 30 1.98 0.72 26.57
CA LEU A 30 1.75 1.98 25.85
C LEU A 30 0.61 1.92 24.81
N TYR A 31 0.17 0.72 24.44
CA TYR A 31 -0.69 0.50 23.25
C TYR A 31 -2.06 1.18 23.35
N ASP A 32 -2.75 1.11 24.49
CA ASP A 32 -4.17 1.50 24.57
C ASP A 32 -4.41 2.98 24.96
N ALA A 33 -3.44 3.64 25.59
CA ALA A 33 -3.64 4.98 26.14
C ALA A 33 -3.02 6.12 25.30
N THR A 34 -2.19 5.83 24.29
CA THR A 34 -1.34 6.85 23.63
C THR A 34 -1.22 6.72 22.11
N GLY A 35 -1.81 5.69 21.50
CA GLY A 35 -1.44 5.24 20.16
C GLY A 35 -2.19 5.88 18.98
N TRP A 36 -3.16 6.76 19.20
CA TRP A 36 -4.14 7.12 18.16
C TRP A 36 -4.18 8.63 17.89
N SER A 37 -3.10 9.18 17.32
CA SER A 37 -3.17 10.51 16.72
C SER A 37 -3.78 10.39 15.32
N LEU A 38 -5.02 10.85 15.15
CA LEU A 38 -5.68 10.85 13.83
C LEU A 38 -4.91 11.72 12.84
N ALA A 39 -4.37 12.85 13.29
CA ALA A 39 -3.58 13.74 12.45
C ALA A 39 -2.34 13.03 11.86
N LEU A 40 -1.56 12.36 12.71
CA LEU A 40 -0.39 11.60 12.26
C LEU A 40 -0.78 10.35 11.48
N GLY A 41 -1.88 9.69 11.85
CA GLY A 41 -2.35 8.47 11.20
C GLY A 41 -2.89 8.68 9.79
N TYR A 42 -3.43 9.87 9.50
CA TYR A 42 -4.01 10.23 8.20
C TYR A 42 -3.20 11.31 7.46
N ASP A 43 -2.02 11.69 7.97
CA ASP A 43 -1.19 12.77 7.42
C ASP A 43 -1.96 14.09 7.21
N MET A 44 -2.76 14.47 8.22
CA MET A 44 -3.62 15.66 8.18
C MET A 44 -3.02 16.79 9.00
N ASP A 45 -3.14 18.01 8.49
CA ASP A 45 -2.89 19.22 9.27
C ASP A 45 -3.81 19.24 10.51
N ALA A 46 -3.21 19.52 11.67
CA ALA A 46 -3.93 19.63 12.92
C ALA A 46 -3.61 20.93 13.63
N TYR A 47 -4.67 21.54 14.17
CA TYR A 47 -4.59 22.80 14.91
C TYR A 47 -5.07 22.57 16.35
N PHE A 48 -4.42 23.23 17.30
CA PHE A 48 -4.79 23.18 18.71
C PHE A 48 -5.41 24.51 19.14
N SER A 49 -6.44 24.44 20.00
CA SER A 49 -7.05 25.61 20.66
C SER A 49 -7.22 25.33 22.15
N GLY A 50 -6.88 26.32 22.99
CA GLY A 50 -7.09 26.26 24.44
C GLY A 50 -8.55 26.40 24.87
N SER A 51 -9.46 26.66 23.93
CA SER A 51 -10.91 26.72 24.16
C SER A 51 -11.66 26.02 23.03
N VAL A 52 -12.79 25.38 23.35
CA VAL A 52 -13.65 24.75 22.35
C VAL A 52 -14.31 25.86 21.51
N PRO A 53 -14.10 25.92 20.18
CA PRO A 53 -14.73 26.93 19.33
C PRO A 53 -16.25 26.77 19.37
N ALA A 54 -16.97 27.84 19.71
CA ALA A 54 -18.43 27.86 19.62
C ALA A 54 -18.86 28.07 18.16
N VAL A 55 -18.97 26.98 17.40
CA VAL A 55 -19.45 27.01 16.01
C VAL A 55 -20.84 26.36 15.91
N LYS A 56 -21.75 27.03 15.20
CA LYS A 56 -23.00 26.38 14.78
C LYS A 56 -22.65 25.34 13.73
N SER A 57 -22.83 24.06 14.05
CA SER A 57 -22.65 22.95 13.12
C SER A 57 -23.99 22.40 12.67
N THR A 58 -24.01 21.82 11.47
CA THR A 58 -25.09 20.99 10.96
C THR A 58 -24.53 19.61 10.67
N ALA A 59 -25.38 18.58 10.67
CA ALA A 59 -24.96 17.26 10.23
C ALA A 59 -24.44 17.35 8.79
N HIS A 60 -23.26 16.79 8.54
CA HIS A 60 -22.73 16.68 7.19
C HIS A 60 -23.40 15.49 6.49
N GLU A 61 -24.08 15.75 5.38
CA GLU A 61 -24.53 14.69 4.48
C GLU A 61 -23.39 14.36 3.52
N SER A 62 -22.87 13.14 3.64
CA SER A 62 -21.87 12.63 2.71
C SER A 62 -22.52 12.46 1.33
N SER A 63 -22.12 13.29 0.37
CA SER A 63 -22.54 13.13 -1.02
C SER A 63 -21.70 12.06 -1.71
N SER A 64 -22.34 11.16 -2.47
CA SER A 64 -21.61 10.25 -3.36
C SER A 64 -20.99 11.07 -4.48
N ILE A 65 -19.67 11.25 -4.47
CA ILE A 65 -18.97 11.89 -5.58
C ILE A 65 -19.02 10.92 -6.77
N LYS A 66 -19.83 11.25 -7.78
CA LYS A 66 -19.79 10.55 -9.06
C LYS A 66 -18.60 11.07 -9.85
N GLY A 67 -17.75 10.14 -10.27
CA GLY A 67 -16.65 10.46 -11.16
C GLY A 67 -17.16 10.75 -12.56
N ARG A 68 -16.25 11.19 -13.42
CA ARG A 68 -16.60 11.59 -14.79
C ARG A 68 -15.36 11.55 -15.69
N LEU A 69 -15.62 11.41 -16.97
CA LEU A 69 -14.65 11.76 -18.00
C LEU A 69 -14.80 13.25 -18.34
N THR A 70 -13.70 13.97 -18.48
CA THR A 70 -13.70 15.36 -18.96
C THR A 70 -12.95 15.45 -20.28
N GLY A 71 -13.49 16.22 -21.24
CA GLY A 71 -13.04 16.22 -22.63
C GLY A 71 -13.45 14.94 -23.39
N ARG A 72 -13.14 14.89 -24.68
CA ARG A 72 -13.44 13.76 -25.60
C ARG A 72 -12.33 13.61 -26.62
N ASP A 73 -12.19 12.39 -27.16
CA ASP A 73 -11.27 12.07 -28.26
C ASP A 73 -9.82 12.59 -28.06
N PRO A 74 -9.17 12.31 -26.92
CA PRO A 74 -7.83 12.83 -26.65
C PRO A 74 -6.80 12.30 -27.63
N LYS A 75 -5.96 13.21 -28.15
CA LYS A 75 -4.82 12.83 -29.00
C LYS A 75 -3.74 12.06 -28.26
N VAL A 76 -3.57 12.30 -26.95
CA VAL A 76 -2.52 11.65 -26.14
C VAL A 76 -3.09 10.58 -25.23
N GLY A 77 -4.14 10.88 -24.47
CA GLY A 77 -4.67 9.96 -23.48
C GLY A 77 -5.57 10.60 -22.44
N TYR A 78 -5.73 9.89 -21.32
CA TYR A 78 -6.40 10.40 -20.13
C TYR A 78 -5.44 10.41 -18.95
N VAL A 79 -5.59 11.41 -18.07
CA VAL A 79 -4.85 11.51 -16.80
C VAL A 79 -5.84 11.56 -15.65
N PHE A 80 -5.48 10.95 -14.52
CA PHE A 80 -6.20 11.14 -13.27
C PHE A 80 -5.24 11.30 -12.09
N SER A 81 -5.65 12.13 -11.13
CA SER A 81 -4.82 12.47 -9.97
C SER A 81 -4.68 11.29 -9.01
N GLY A 82 -3.47 11.09 -8.50
CA GLY A 82 -3.16 10.12 -7.44
C GLY A 82 -3.38 10.65 -6.02
N ALA A 83 -3.90 11.88 -5.86
CA ALA A 83 -4.09 12.53 -4.56
C ALA A 83 -5.18 11.90 -3.67
N ASP A 84 -6.06 11.08 -4.26
CA ASP A 84 -7.24 10.52 -3.61
C ASP A 84 -7.15 9.00 -3.62
N ASP A 85 -7.44 8.36 -2.49
CA ASP A 85 -7.44 6.89 -2.36
C ASP A 85 -8.33 6.18 -3.40
N ARG A 86 -9.38 6.86 -3.89
CA ARG A 86 -10.24 6.37 -4.98
C ARG A 86 -9.47 6.13 -6.28
N ALA A 87 -8.34 6.82 -6.48
CA ALA A 87 -7.45 6.59 -7.62
C ALA A 87 -6.91 5.15 -7.64
N LEU A 88 -6.66 4.55 -6.46
CA LEU A 88 -6.20 3.17 -6.39
C LEU A 88 -7.31 2.19 -6.82
N LEU A 89 -8.57 2.48 -6.48
CA LEU A 89 -9.72 1.68 -6.93
C LEU A 89 -9.89 1.78 -8.45
N ALA A 90 -9.80 3.00 -9.00
CA ALA A 90 -9.83 3.22 -10.46
C ALA A 90 -8.68 2.47 -11.16
N LEU A 91 -7.47 2.56 -10.62
CA LEU A 91 -6.31 1.83 -11.12
C LEU A 91 -6.54 0.31 -11.12
N ALA A 92 -7.06 -0.26 -10.04
CA ALA A 92 -7.36 -1.68 -9.96
C ALA A 92 -8.35 -2.12 -11.06
N ARG A 93 -9.42 -1.33 -11.27
CA ARG A 93 -10.41 -1.58 -12.33
C ARG A 93 -9.81 -1.48 -13.73
N LEU A 94 -8.97 -0.47 -13.98
CA LEU A 94 -8.28 -0.28 -15.25
C LEU A 94 -7.35 -1.46 -15.58
N LEU A 95 -6.54 -1.89 -14.61
CA LEU A 95 -5.64 -3.04 -14.79
C LEU A 95 -6.44 -4.34 -15.00
N ASP A 96 -7.56 -4.53 -14.32
CA ASP A 96 -8.45 -5.69 -14.54
C ASP A 96 -9.13 -5.67 -15.91
N ALA A 97 -9.45 -4.49 -16.45
CA ALA A 97 -9.94 -4.31 -17.81
C ALA A 97 -8.84 -4.50 -18.88
N GLY A 98 -7.58 -4.71 -18.47
CA GLY A 98 -6.44 -4.88 -19.38
C GLY A 98 -5.90 -3.57 -19.95
N ALA A 99 -6.20 -2.44 -19.32
CA ALA A 99 -5.58 -1.16 -19.67
C ALA A 99 -4.11 -1.13 -19.22
N LYS A 100 -3.26 -0.55 -20.05
CA LYS A 100 -1.89 -0.16 -19.72
C LYS A 100 -1.93 1.22 -19.07
N VAL A 101 -1.46 1.30 -17.84
CA VAL A 101 -1.47 2.53 -17.04
C VAL A 101 -0.05 2.85 -16.59
N TRP A 102 0.34 4.10 -16.72
CA TRP A 102 1.63 4.60 -16.24
C TRP A 102 1.43 5.39 -14.96
N SER A 103 2.32 5.23 -13.99
CA SER A 103 2.37 6.07 -12.78
C SER A 103 3.49 7.10 -12.91
N ALA A 104 3.20 8.35 -12.57
CA ALA A 104 4.18 9.41 -12.52
C ALA A 104 5.02 9.31 -11.25
N THR A 105 6.34 9.22 -11.39
CA THR A 105 7.28 9.17 -10.26
C THR A 105 7.54 10.55 -9.65
N GLU A 106 7.22 11.61 -10.39
CA GLU A 106 7.37 13.03 -10.04
C GLU A 106 6.07 13.80 -10.33
N PRO A 107 5.82 14.96 -9.69
CA PRO A 107 4.69 15.82 -10.03
C PRO A 107 4.86 16.44 -11.43
N PHE A 108 3.75 16.69 -12.11
CA PHE A 108 3.74 17.32 -13.45
C PHE A 108 2.52 18.20 -13.66
N SER A 109 2.60 19.10 -14.64
CA SER A 109 1.48 19.92 -15.09
C SER A 109 1.30 19.79 -16.59
N VAL A 110 0.05 19.66 -17.04
CA VAL A 110 -0.31 19.57 -18.45
C VAL A 110 -1.63 20.30 -18.69
N GLU A 111 -1.72 21.05 -19.78
CA GLU A 111 -2.93 21.78 -20.19
C GLU A 111 -3.52 22.70 -19.08
N GLY A 112 -2.66 23.22 -18.20
CA GLY A 112 -3.05 24.13 -17.12
C GLY A 112 -3.47 23.44 -15.82
N GLU A 113 -3.52 22.11 -15.79
CA GLU A 113 -3.83 21.31 -14.59
C GLU A 113 -2.55 20.69 -14.00
N SER A 114 -2.53 20.54 -12.67
CA SER A 114 -1.38 19.99 -11.93
C SER A 114 -1.71 18.67 -11.27
N TYR A 115 -0.78 17.72 -11.36
CA TYR A 115 -0.92 16.36 -10.89
C TYR A 115 0.25 16.01 -9.96
N PRO A 116 -0.02 15.55 -8.72
CA PRO A 116 1.06 15.17 -7.81
C PRO A 116 1.74 13.87 -8.24
N ARG A 117 2.90 13.58 -7.64
CA ARG A 117 3.55 12.26 -7.69
C ARG A 117 2.53 11.16 -7.38
N GLY A 118 2.60 10.06 -8.13
CA GLY A 118 1.65 8.96 -8.02
C GLY A 118 0.36 9.15 -8.83
N SER A 119 0.25 10.22 -9.62
CA SER A 119 -0.83 10.36 -10.61
C SER A 119 -0.61 9.43 -11.79
N PHE A 120 -1.69 9.17 -12.53
CA PHE A 120 -1.73 8.09 -13.52
C PHE A 120 -2.08 8.58 -14.91
N LEU A 121 -1.47 7.94 -15.91
CA LEU A 121 -1.63 8.24 -17.33
C LEU A 121 -2.09 6.98 -18.08
N ILE A 122 -3.13 7.14 -18.90
CA ILE A 122 -3.64 6.13 -19.83
C ILE A 122 -3.39 6.64 -21.24
N ARG A 123 -2.33 6.17 -21.89
CA ARG A 123 -1.97 6.61 -23.25
C ARG A 123 -2.91 5.98 -24.29
N SER A 124 -3.53 6.78 -25.15
CA SER A 124 -4.47 6.32 -26.18
C SER A 124 -3.83 5.31 -27.16
N ASN A 125 -2.57 5.55 -27.55
CA ASN A 125 -1.86 4.69 -28.50
C ASN A 125 -1.61 3.25 -28.00
N ALA A 126 -1.50 3.07 -26.70
CA ALA A 126 -1.23 1.79 -26.06
C ALA A 126 -2.50 1.09 -25.53
N ASN A 127 -3.64 1.79 -25.61
CA ASN A 127 -4.94 1.39 -25.07
C ASN A 127 -6.05 1.47 -26.13
N SER A 128 -5.72 1.38 -27.42
CA SER A 128 -6.71 1.46 -28.51
C SER A 128 -7.78 0.37 -28.47
N HIS A 129 -7.53 -0.72 -27.74
CA HIS A 129 -8.48 -1.80 -27.46
C HIS A 129 -9.49 -1.48 -26.34
N ILE A 130 -9.24 -0.45 -25.53
CA ILE A 130 -10.12 -0.02 -24.44
C ILE A 130 -11.08 1.05 -24.98
N ALA A 131 -12.38 0.75 -24.96
CA ALA A 131 -13.39 1.71 -25.36
C ALA A 131 -13.47 2.87 -24.35
N GLU A 132 -13.68 4.09 -24.84
CA GLU A 132 -13.89 5.28 -23.99
C GLU A 132 -15.06 5.08 -23.01
N ARG A 133 -16.08 4.34 -23.43
CA ARG A 133 -17.20 3.96 -22.55
C ARG A 133 -16.75 3.19 -21.31
N THR A 134 -15.77 2.30 -21.43
CA THR A 134 -15.22 1.56 -20.28
C THR A 134 -14.51 2.51 -19.31
N LEU A 135 -13.79 3.52 -19.83
CA LEU A 135 -13.16 4.55 -18.98
C LEU A 135 -14.20 5.40 -18.26
N GLN A 136 -15.28 5.78 -18.94
CA GLN A 136 -16.42 6.50 -18.35
C GLN A 136 -17.07 5.67 -17.22
N GLU A 137 -17.36 4.40 -17.46
CA GLU A 137 -17.96 3.49 -16.46
C GLU A 137 -17.06 3.37 -15.22
N ILE A 138 -15.75 3.18 -15.41
CA ILE A 138 -14.79 3.15 -14.29
C ILE A 138 -14.75 4.48 -13.54
N ALA A 139 -14.77 5.62 -14.25
CA ALA A 139 -14.81 6.94 -13.62
C ALA A 139 -16.02 7.07 -12.69
N GLU A 140 -17.21 6.77 -13.22
CA GLU A 140 -18.49 6.88 -12.50
C GLU A 140 -18.54 5.96 -11.27
N GLU A 141 -18.11 4.70 -11.43
CA GLU A 141 -18.09 3.70 -10.36
C GLU A 141 -17.15 4.08 -9.20
N THR A 142 -15.99 4.66 -9.53
CA THR A 142 -14.92 4.90 -8.55
C THR A 142 -14.90 6.31 -8.00
N GLY A 143 -15.59 7.25 -8.64
CA GLY A 143 -15.65 8.63 -8.18
C GLY A 143 -14.52 9.52 -8.70
N VAL A 144 -13.61 9.00 -9.53
CA VAL A 144 -12.45 9.75 -10.05
C VAL A 144 -12.80 10.56 -11.29
N THR A 145 -12.05 11.63 -11.53
CA THR A 145 -12.12 12.37 -12.80
C THR A 145 -10.98 11.95 -13.71
N LEU A 146 -11.30 11.44 -14.88
CA LEU A 146 -10.33 11.17 -15.95
C LEU A 146 -10.36 12.32 -16.95
N THR A 147 -9.26 13.03 -17.06
CA THR A 147 -9.12 14.22 -17.92
C THR A 147 -8.46 13.86 -19.24
N ALA A 148 -9.17 14.08 -20.34
CA ALA A 148 -8.64 13.95 -21.69
C ALA A 148 -7.53 14.99 -21.93
N ILE A 149 -6.39 14.53 -22.43
CA ILE A 149 -5.24 15.37 -22.76
C ILE A 149 -4.86 15.22 -24.24
N ASN A 150 -4.56 16.34 -24.88
CA ASN A 150 -4.27 16.48 -26.30
C ASN A 150 -2.79 16.78 -26.58
N PHE A 151 -2.06 17.32 -25.60
CA PHE A 151 -0.65 17.64 -25.72
C PHE A 151 0.19 16.77 -24.79
N GLY A 152 1.27 16.19 -25.33
CA GLY A 152 2.19 15.33 -24.57
C GLY A 152 3.29 16.12 -23.85
N LEU A 153 3.45 17.39 -24.22
CA LEU A 153 4.42 18.31 -23.65
C LEU A 153 3.88 18.83 -22.30
N ALA A 154 4.59 18.56 -21.22
CA ALA A 154 4.25 19.09 -19.91
C ALA A 154 4.65 20.55 -19.83
N SER A 155 3.85 21.37 -19.15
CA SER A 155 4.23 22.75 -18.84
C SER A 155 5.21 22.83 -17.68
N VAL A 156 5.17 21.84 -16.77
CA VAL A 156 6.08 21.67 -15.64
C VAL A 156 6.27 20.17 -15.40
N GLY A 157 7.49 19.75 -15.07
CA GLY A 157 7.84 18.34 -14.88
C GLY A 157 8.19 17.65 -16.18
N SER A 158 8.17 16.32 -16.19
CA SER A 158 8.50 15.54 -17.38
C SER A 158 7.32 15.43 -18.34
N ASP A 159 7.63 15.36 -19.62
CA ASP A 159 6.65 15.09 -20.68
C ASP A 159 5.97 13.73 -20.45
N LEU A 160 4.76 13.60 -20.95
CA LEU A 160 3.92 12.41 -20.76
C LEU A 160 4.48 11.15 -21.46
N GLY A 161 5.56 11.30 -22.23
CA GLY A 161 6.37 10.23 -22.82
C GLY A 161 7.76 10.06 -22.20
N GLY A 162 8.11 10.85 -21.19
CA GLY A 162 9.41 10.86 -20.52
C GLY A 162 9.65 9.65 -19.61
N GLY A 163 10.86 9.58 -19.05
CA GLY A 163 11.32 8.45 -18.22
C GLY A 163 10.69 8.38 -16.83
N GLU A 164 10.00 9.44 -16.42
CA GLU A 164 9.37 9.65 -15.12
C GLU A 164 7.94 9.06 -15.07
N PHE A 165 7.56 8.32 -16.11
CA PHE A 165 6.32 7.55 -16.19
C PHE A 165 6.64 6.06 -16.25
N GLU A 166 6.37 5.34 -15.17
CA GLU A 166 6.60 3.91 -15.06
C GLU A 166 5.35 3.11 -15.45
N LEU A 167 5.50 2.15 -16.37
CA LEU A 167 4.40 1.26 -16.75
C LEU A 167 4.09 0.31 -15.60
N LEU A 168 2.84 0.31 -15.15
CA LEU A 168 2.37 -0.58 -14.10
C LEU A 168 2.05 -1.97 -14.65
N THR A 169 2.36 -2.98 -13.84
CA THR A 169 2.03 -4.38 -14.13
C THR A 169 0.79 -4.77 -13.33
N ARG A 170 -0.16 -5.47 -13.99
CA ARG A 170 -1.33 -6.00 -13.29
C ARG A 170 -0.89 -7.01 -12.21
N PRO A 171 -1.32 -6.84 -10.95
CA PRO A 171 -0.96 -7.76 -9.89
C PRO A 171 -1.78 -9.06 -9.98
N LYS A 172 -1.09 -10.20 -9.87
CA LYS A 172 -1.62 -11.55 -9.67
C LYS A 172 -1.24 -11.96 -8.25
N ILE A 173 -2.17 -11.74 -7.32
CA ILE A 173 -1.88 -11.78 -5.89
C ILE A 173 -2.16 -13.16 -5.31
N ALA A 174 -1.16 -13.73 -4.65
CA ALA A 174 -1.31 -14.82 -3.70
C ALA A 174 -1.29 -14.27 -2.26
N LEU A 175 -2.32 -14.57 -1.47
CA LEU A 175 -2.40 -14.22 -0.06
C LEU A 175 -2.31 -15.49 0.79
N VAL A 176 -1.28 -15.60 1.63
CA VAL A 176 -1.12 -16.80 2.47
C VAL A 176 -2.08 -16.75 3.65
N GLY A 177 -2.88 -17.80 3.82
CA GLY A 177 -3.85 -17.96 4.90
C GLY A 177 -3.83 -19.36 5.51
N GLY A 178 -4.70 -19.60 6.49
CA GLY A 178 -4.85 -20.90 7.15
C GLY A 178 -4.32 -20.94 8.58
N GLU A 179 -4.17 -22.15 9.11
CA GLU A 179 -4.03 -22.45 10.54
C GLU A 179 -2.94 -21.65 11.27
N THR A 180 -1.82 -21.40 10.60
CA THR A 180 -0.67 -20.73 11.23
C THR A 180 -0.72 -19.20 11.13
N THR A 181 -1.65 -18.66 10.34
CA THR A 181 -1.77 -17.23 10.08
C THR A 181 -2.64 -16.54 11.12
N SER A 182 -2.30 -15.32 11.50
CA SER A 182 -3.14 -14.51 12.36
C SER A 182 -4.39 -14.07 11.58
N PRO A 183 -5.62 -14.38 12.05
CA PRO A 183 -6.87 -13.98 11.40
C PRO A 183 -7.03 -12.46 11.39
N TYR A 184 -6.45 -11.73 12.36
CA TYR A 184 -6.44 -10.27 12.33
C TYR A 184 -5.57 -9.74 11.19
N SER A 185 -4.39 -10.33 10.99
CA SER A 185 -3.49 -9.91 9.91
C SER A 185 -4.03 -10.33 8.55
N PHE A 186 -4.47 -11.58 8.39
CA PHE A 186 -5.05 -12.09 7.16
C PHE A 186 -6.35 -11.36 6.83
N GLY A 187 -7.27 -11.27 7.80
CA GLY A 187 -8.59 -10.69 7.61
C GLY A 187 -8.56 -9.23 7.21
N ASN A 188 -7.68 -8.42 7.81
CA ASN A 188 -7.52 -7.02 7.42
C ASN A 188 -7.02 -6.88 5.97
N ILE A 189 -5.97 -7.62 5.60
CA ILE A 189 -5.41 -7.58 4.23
C ILE A 189 -6.45 -8.07 3.22
N TRP A 190 -7.08 -9.22 3.49
CA TRP A 190 -8.10 -9.80 2.64
C TRP A 190 -9.28 -8.84 2.45
N HIS A 191 -9.82 -8.28 3.53
CA HIS A 191 -10.91 -7.31 3.47
C HIS A 191 -10.54 -6.05 2.68
N THR A 192 -9.31 -5.56 2.84
CA THR A 192 -8.83 -4.40 2.08
C THR A 192 -8.78 -4.71 0.58
N LEU A 193 -8.18 -5.85 0.20
CA LEU A 193 -8.08 -6.22 -1.21
C LEU A 193 -9.44 -6.55 -1.83
N ASP A 194 -10.28 -7.29 -1.13
CA ASP A 194 -11.58 -7.76 -1.63
C ASP A 194 -12.65 -6.66 -1.52
N ALA A 195 -12.98 -6.21 -0.31
CA ALA A 195 -14.12 -5.33 -0.08
C ALA A 195 -13.85 -3.85 -0.37
N ARG A 196 -12.59 -3.39 -0.26
CA ARG A 196 -12.26 -1.97 -0.49
C ARG A 196 -11.72 -1.72 -1.89
N MET A 197 -10.89 -2.63 -2.40
CA MET A 197 -10.18 -2.47 -3.67
C MET A 197 -10.76 -3.31 -4.80
N ASN A 198 -11.63 -4.27 -4.50
CA ASN A 198 -12.20 -5.22 -5.45
C ASN A 198 -11.14 -5.92 -6.32
N MET A 199 -10.02 -6.28 -5.72
CA MET A 199 -8.90 -6.97 -6.36
C MET A 199 -9.00 -8.47 -6.16
N LYS A 200 -8.78 -9.22 -7.24
CA LYS A 200 -8.78 -10.68 -7.19
C LYS A 200 -7.52 -11.19 -6.48
N THR A 201 -7.72 -12.07 -5.51
CA THR A 201 -6.64 -12.73 -4.78
C THR A 201 -6.85 -14.24 -4.77
N SER A 202 -5.76 -15.01 -4.76
CA SER A 202 -5.79 -16.45 -4.50
C SER A 202 -5.29 -16.71 -3.08
N THR A 203 -6.10 -17.38 -2.27
CA THR A 203 -5.67 -17.77 -0.92
C THR A 203 -4.82 -19.04 -1.01
N LEU A 204 -3.58 -18.97 -0.55
CA LEU A 204 -2.68 -20.12 -0.45
C LEU A 204 -2.67 -20.65 0.99
N SER A 205 -2.76 -21.98 1.15
CA SER A 205 -2.60 -22.59 2.47
C SER A 205 -1.17 -22.43 2.97
N SER A 206 -1.02 -21.92 4.19
CA SER A 206 0.28 -21.74 4.83
C SER A 206 1.05 -23.06 5.01
N THR A 207 0.35 -24.18 5.14
CA THR A 207 0.95 -25.52 5.27
C THR A 207 1.43 -26.11 3.95
N SER A 208 0.93 -25.61 2.81
CA SER A 208 1.31 -26.06 1.46
C SER A 208 2.24 -25.09 0.75
N LEU A 209 2.54 -23.94 1.36
CA LEU A 209 3.30 -22.86 0.74
C LEU A 209 4.64 -23.32 0.17
N ALA A 210 5.36 -24.21 0.87
CA ALA A 210 6.68 -24.68 0.46
C ALA A 210 6.70 -25.42 -0.90
N GLY A 211 5.59 -26.05 -1.28
CA GLY A 211 5.46 -26.81 -2.54
C GLY A 211 4.51 -26.17 -3.53
N THR A 212 4.03 -24.95 -3.29
CA THR A 212 3.17 -24.25 -4.22
C THR A 212 4.01 -23.67 -5.36
N ASP A 213 3.55 -23.87 -6.59
CA ASP A 213 4.08 -23.19 -7.78
C ASP A 213 3.75 -21.69 -7.72
N LEU A 214 4.76 -20.88 -7.43
CA LEU A 214 4.66 -19.42 -7.29
C LEU A 214 4.65 -18.68 -8.63
N ASP A 215 5.00 -19.32 -9.76
CA ASP A 215 5.11 -18.67 -11.08
C ASP A 215 3.75 -18.21 -11.62
N LYS A 216 2.67 -18.71 -11.04
CA LYS A 216 1.29 -18.26 -11.29
C LYS A 216 1.02 -16.85 -10.78
N TYR A 217 1.87 -16.33 -9.90
CA TYR A 217 1.71 -15.09 -9.16
C TYR A 217 2.93 -14.18 -9.35
N ASN A 218 2.71 -12.86 -9.33
CA ASN A 218 3.80 -11.88 -9.28
C ASN A 218 3.82 -11.09 -7.97
N VAL A 219 2.83 -11.28 -7.10
CA VAL A 219 2.77 -10.72 -5.76
C VAL A 219 2.43 -11.83 -4.77
N LEU A 220 3.25 -12.01 -3.75
CA LEU A 220 3.01 -12.90 -2.62
C LEU A 220 2.91 -12.09 -1.34
N ILE A 221 1.80 -12.22 -0.64
CA ILE A 221 1.57 -11.56 0.63
C ILE A 221 1.62 -12.59 1.75
N LEU A 222 2.54 -12.37 2.71
CA LEU A 222 2.70 -13.14 3.93
C LEU A 222 2.15 -12.36 5.12
N PRO A 223 0.94 -12.69 5.61
CA PRO A 223 0.42 -12.11 6.84
C PRO A 223 1.25 -12.54 8.05
N SER A 224 1.08 -11.81 9.14
CA SER A 224 1.67 -12.19 10.43
C SER A 224 1.15 -13.55 10.88
N THR A 225 2.00 -14.34 11.53
CA THR A 225 1.68 -15.69 12.04
C THR A 225 1.59 -15.72 13.55
N TYR A 226 0.81 -16.67 14.06
CA TYR A 226 0.93 -17.08 15.46
C TYR A 226 2.29 -17.76 15.70
N GLY A 227 2.82 -17.66 16.92
CA GLY A 227 4.13 -18.24 17.29
C GLY A 227 5.35 -17.47 16.77
N GLY A 228 5.15 -16.31 16.16
CA GLY A 228 6.21 -15.40 15.76
C GLY A 228 7.00 -15.83 14.50
N PRO A 229 8.19 -15.25 14.28
CA PRO A 229 8.92 -15.37 13.00
C PRO A 229 9.40 -16.79 12.66
N ARG A 230 9.51 -17.67 13.66
CA ARG A 230 9.96 -19.06 13.48
C ARG A 230 8.95 -19.93 12.74
N THR A 231 7.68 -19.52 12.69
CA THR A 231 6.61 -20.29 12.07
C THR A 231 6.82 -20.44 10.56
N TYR A 232 7.07 -19.36 9.82
CA TYR A 232 7.37 -19.44 8.39
C TYR A 232 8.66 -20.22 8.11
N LYS A 233 9.70 -20.05 8.93
CA LYS A 233 10.94 -20.81 8.79
C LYS A 233 10.71 -22.32 8.89
N ARG A 234 9.84 -22.77 9.80
CA ARG A 234 9.47 -24.19 9.93
C ARG A 234 8.61 -24.67 8.76
N LEU A 235 7.63 -23.88 8.33
CA LEU A 235 6.72 -24.23 7.23
C LEU A 235 7.45 -24.35 5.89
N LEU A 236 8.34 -23.40 5.61
CA LEU A 236 9.08 -23.37 4.34
C LEU A 236 10.26 -24.34 4.34
N SER A 237 10.85 -24.63 5.51
CA SER A 237 12.14 -25.34 5.62
C SER A 237 13.23 -24.68 4.75
N GLU A 238 14.39 -25.31 4.58
CA GLU A 238 15.46 -24.73 3.74
C GLU A 238 15.07 -24.68 2.25
N GLY A 239 14.37 -25.70 1.76
CA GLY A 239 13.94 -25.79 0.36
C GLY A 239 12.96 -24.70 -0.04
N GLY A 240 11.92 -24.47 0.77
CA GLY A 240 10.92 -23.42 0.50
C GLY A 240 11.48 -22.01 0.68
N VAL A 241 12.43 -21.80 1.60
CA VAL A 241 13.14 -20.52 1.72
C VAL A 241 13.97 -20.24 0.47
N LYS A 242 14.66 -21.26 -0.05
CA LYS A 242 15.41 -21.15 -1.29
C LYS A 242 14.49 -20.85 -2.48
N HIS A 243 13.39 -21.59 -2.62
CA HIS A 243 12.41 -21.36 -3.69
C HIS A 243 11.81 -19.95 -3.63
N LEU A 244 11.44 -19.48 -2.43
CA LEU A 244 10.94 -18.12 -2.24
C LEU A 244 11.97 -17.06 -2.63
N ARG A 245 13.26 -17.29 -2.35
CA ARG A 245 14.34 -16.37 -2.75
C ARG A 245 14.46 -16.30 -4.27
N GLU A 246 14.55 -17.44 -4.92
CA GLU A 246 14.67 -17.53 -6.39
C GLU A 246 13.50 -16.80 -7.06
N TRP A 247 12.27 -17.02 -6.59
CA TRP A 247 11.09 -16.32 -7.09
C TRP A 247 11.15 -14.79 -6.92
N VAL A 248 11.69 -14.29 -5.80
CA VAL A 248 11.89 -12.84 -5.61
C VAL A 248 12.99 -12.30 -6.53
N GLU A 249 14.09 -13.05 -6.71
CA GLU A 249 15.19 -12.70 -7.61
C GLU A 249 14.74 -12.67 -9.08
N ASP A 250 13.76 -13.50 -9.46
CA ASP A 250 13.12 -13.52 -10.76
C ASP A 250 12.07 -12.41 -10.97
N GLY A 251 11.94 -11.48 -10.02
CA GLY A 251 11.08 -10.29 -10.12
C GLY A 251 9.76 -10.39 -9.35
N GLY A 252 9.57 -11.44 -8.55
CA GLY A 252 8.42 -11.56 -7.65
C GLY A 252 8.41 -10.50 -6.56
N THR A 253 7.22 -9.92 -6.29
CA THR A 253 7.05 -8.94 -5.22
C THR A 253 6.59 -9.62 -3.93
N LEU A 254 7.44 -9.65 -2.91
CA LEU A 254 7.12 -10.18 -1.59
C LEU A 254 6.69 -9.08 -0.61
N ILE A 255 5.47 -9.18 -0.09
CA ILE A 255 4.94 -8.30 0.95
C ILE A 255 4.82 -9.10 2.25
N ALA A 256 5.54 -8.70 3.29
CA ALA A 256 5.54 -9.41 4.57
C ALA A 256 5.08 -8.49 5.70
N VAL A 257 4.16 -8.96 6.54
CA VAL A 257 3.55 -8.17 7.62
C VAL A 257 3.83 -8.80 8.98
N GLY A 258 4.20 -7.98 9.97
CA GLY A 258 4.41 -8.40 11.35
C GLY A 258 5.48 -9.50 11.50
N ALA A 259 5.10 -10.66 12.05
CA ALA A 259 6.02 -11.78 12.24
C ALA A 259 6.63 -12.29 10.92
N ALA A 260 5.93 -12.14 9.79
CA ALA A 260 6.47 -12.48 8.48
C ALA A 260 7.62 -11.55 8.07
N ALA A 261 7.49 -10.24 8.34
CA ALA A 261 8.55 -9.27 8.05
C ALA A 261 9.82 -9.58 8.87
N ALA A 262 9.63 -9.93 10.14
CA ALA A 262 10.71 -10.38 11.01
C ALA A 262 11.36 -11.69 10.51
N PHE A 263 10.59 -12.61 9.92
CA PHE A 263 11.11 -13.81 9.27
C PHE A 263 11.98 -13.46 8.05
N VAL A 264 11.47 -12.61 7.15
CA VAL A 264 12.19 -12.20 5.93
C VAL A 264 13.49 -11.46 6.27
N ALA A 265 13.48 -10.63 7.32
CA ALA A 265 14.64 -9.87 7.79
C ALA A 265 15.64 -10.68 8.65
N ASP A 266 15.35 -11.96 8.94
CA ASP A 266 16.23 -12.80 9.75
C ASP A 266 17.52 -13.14 8.98
N SER A 267 18.67 -12.96 9.64
CA SER A 267 19.98 -13.23 9.02
C SER A 267 20.15 -14.68 8.53
N SER A 268 19.51 -15.66 9.18
CA SER A 268 19.56 -17.05 8.75
C SER A 268 18.69 -17.35 7.54
N VAL A 269 17.74 -16.46 7.23
CA VAL A 269 16.89 -16.55 6.03
C VAL A 269 17.53 -15.77 4.88
N SER A 270 18.20 -14.65 5.16
CA SER A 270 19.01 -13.88 4.19
C SER A 270 18.26 -13.49 2.91
N LEU A 271 16.93 -13.30 2.95
CA LEU A 271 16.13 -12.90 1.76
C LEU A 271 16.36 -11.44 1.35
N VAL A 272 16.58 -10.56 2.32
CA VAL A 272 16.77 -9.11 2.08
C VAL A 272 18.08 -8.64 2.70
N SER A 273 18.46 -7.38 2.51
CA SER A 273 19.59 -6.74 3.20
C SER A 273 19.20 -6.18 4.59
N VAL A 274 17.92 -5.90 4.80
CA VAL A 274 17.37 -5.39 6.07
C VAL A 274 17.51 -6.45 7.17
N ARG A 275 17.98 -6.04 8.35
CA ARG A 275 18.19 -6.92 9.50
C ARG A 275 17.42 -6.41 10.71
N GLN A 276 16.99 -7.33 11.58
CA GLN A 276 16.45 -6.93 12.87
C GLN A 276 17.58 -6.30 13.70
N LYS A 277 17.31 -5.13 14.31
CA LYS A 277 18.31 -4.40 15.12
C LYS A 277 19.05 -5.30 16.12
N ARG A 278 18.34 -6.19 16.82
CA ARG A 278 18.92 -7.14 17.79
C ARG A 278 20.00 -8.07 17.21
N GLN A 279 19.97 -8.36 15.91
CA GLN A 279 20.93 -9.24 15.24
C GLN A 279 22.20 -8.51 14.79
N VAL A 280 22.22 -7.18 14.86
CA VAL A 280 23.36 -6.34 14.43
C VAL A 280 23.87 -5.43 15.53
N LEU A 281 23.39 -5.56 16.77
CA LEU A 281 23.83 -4.73 17.90
C LEU A 281 25.35 -4.73 18.08
N ASN A 282 26.00 -5.88 17.92
CA ASN A 282 27.44 -6.03 18.05
C ASN A 282 28.25 -5.42 16.88
N LYS A 283 27.55 -4.92 15.84
CA LYS A 283 28.13 -4.30 14.64
C LYS A 283 27.82 -2.80 14.54
N LEU A 284 27.05 -2.26 15.49
CA LEU A 284 26.80 -0.84 15.59
C LEU A 284 27.92 -0.26 16.45
N ASP A 285 28.65 0.72 15.91
CA ASP A 285 29.52 1.57 16.74
C ASP A 285 28.64 2.30 17.78
N GLU A 286 29.21 2.61 18.96
CA GLU A 286 28.50 3.18 20.11
C GLU A 286 27.65 4.43 19.78
#